data_AF-A0A7S1JKJ0-F1
#
_entry.id   AF-A0A7S1JKJ0-F1
#
_cell.length_a   1.000
_cell.length_b   1.000
_cell.length_c   1.000
_cell.angle_alpha   90.00
_cell.angle_beta   90.00
_cell.angle_gamma   90.00
#
_symmetry.space_group_name_H-M   'P 1'
#
loop_
_entity.id
_entity.type
_entity.pdbx_description
1 polymer ?
#
loop_
_entity_poly.entity_id
_entity_poly.type
_entity_poly.pdbx_seq_one_letter_code
_entity_poly.pdbx_strand_id
1 'polypeptide(L)'
;NASLEFEALWREGERSGKPICDLTDILSSKIIALDNQIQAQARASRKGGRPSSLWGDPVLREATLQEAIPDALCPGLVNVEGLMTRIPESYLLSIFSSFLSARFYYINGIEASPFHFFDFVGAIRTRGWQSLRESYNEDAAK
;
A
#
# COMPACT_ATOMS: atom_id res chain seq x y z
N ASN A 1 -3.98 -9.21 -5.66
CA ASN A 1 -4.82 -8.07 -5.21
C ASN A 1 -6.17 -8.56 -4.72
N ALA A 2 -7.03 -9.07 -5.62
CA ALA A 2 -8.40 -9.47 -5.30
C ALA A 2 -8.52 -10.46 -4.13
N SER A 3 -7.62 -11.45 -4.01
CA SER A 3 -7.65 -12.39 -2.88
C SER A 3 -7.50 -11.69 -1.53
N LEU A 4 -6.62 -10.69 -1.41
CA LEU A 4 -6.43 -9.96 -0.15
C LEU A 4 -7.64 -9.11 0.23
N GLU A 5 -8.25 -8.48 -0.77
CA GLU A 5 -9.47 -7.71 -0.59
C GLU A 5 -10.63 -8.60 -0.14
N PHE A 6 -10.79 -9.76 -0.79
CA PHE A 6 -11.77 -10.75 -0.42
C PHE A 6 -11.60 -11.20 1.04
N GLU A 7 -10.39 -11.62 1.44
CA GLU A 7 -10.14 -12.05 2.82
C GLU A 7 -10.39 -10.94 3.85
N ALA A 8 -10.04 -9.69 3.51
CA ALA A 8 -10.29 -8.54 4.37
C ALA A 8 -11.79 -8.28 4.57
N LEU A 9 -12.57 -8.32 3.48
CA LEU A 9 -14.02 -8.14 3.52
C LEU A 9 -14.72 -9.30 4.22
N TRP A 10 -14.28 -10.53 3.96
CA TRP A 10 -14.87 -11.73 4.55
C TRP A 10 -14.73 -11.72 6.07
N ARG A 11 -13.50 -11.56 6.56
CA ARG A 11 -13.18 -11.44 7.99
C ARG A 11 -13.93 -10.31 8.68
N GLU A 12 -14.02 -9.15 8.02
CA GLU A 12 -14.76 -8.01 8.59
C GLU A 12 -16.27 -8.24 8.59
N GLY A 13 -16.81 -8.96 7.60
CA GLY A 13 -18.19 -9.41 7.56
C GLY A 13 -18.52 -10.35 8.71
N GLU A 14 -17.66 -11.34 8.98
CA GLU A 14 -17.81 -12.26 10.10
C GLU A 14 -17.71 -11.53 11.45
N ARG A 15 -16.78 -10.58 11.59
CA ARG A 15 -16.56 -9.82 12.82
C ARG A 15 -17.69 -8.83 13.13
N SER A 16 -18.18 -8.12 12.11
CA SER A 16 -19.12 -6.99 12.29
C SER A 16 -20.58 -7.36 12.04
N GLY A 17 -20.84 -8.47 11.34
CA GLY A 17 -22.18 -8.86 10.89
C GLY A 17 -22.78 -7.96 9.80
N LYS A 18 -22.01 -7.01 9.26
CA LYS A 18 -22.47 -6.10 8.20
C LYS A 18 -22.52 -6.81 6.84
N PRO A 19 -23.43 -6.42 5.94
CA PRO A 19 -23.43 -6.90 4.56
C PRO A 19 -22.10 -6.60 3.86
N ILE A 20 -21.57 -7.57 3.11
CA ILE A 20 -20.29 -7.41 2.38
C ILE A 20 -20.36 -6.28 1.35
N CYS A 21 -21.53 -6.03 0.74
CA CYS A 21 -21.72 -4.90 -0.15
C CYS A 21 -21.43 -3.56 0.54
N ASP A 22 -21.94 -3.36 1.76
CA ASP A 22 -21.71 -2.12 2.50
C ASP A 22 -20.24 -2.00 2.91
N LEU A 23 -19.62 -3.13 3.28
CA LEU A 23 -18.20 -3.18 3.62
C LEU A 23 -17.31 -2.84 2.42
N THR A 24 -17.68 -3.22 1.20
CA THR A 24 -16.92 -2.89 -0.02
C THR A 24 -16.88 -1.38 -0.26
N ASP A 25 -18.00 -0.69 -0.04
CA ASP A 25 -18.10 0.75 -0.22
C ASP A 25 -17.28 1.50 0.84
N ILE A 26 -17.35 1.04 2.09
CA ILE A 26 -16.57 1.60 3.20
C ILE A 26 -15.07 1.39 2.95
N LEU A 27 -14.64 0.16 2.62
CA LEU A 27 -13.25 -0.17 2.37
C LEU A 27 -12.68 0.66 1.21
N SER A 28 -13.39 0.72 0.09
CA SER A 28 -12.98 1.49 -1.09
C SER A 28 -12.85 2.98 -0.76
N SER A 29 -13.82 3.54 -0.03
CA SER A 29 -13.78 4.94 0.41
C SER A 29 -12.57 5.24 1.29
N LYS A 30 -12.25 4.33 2.23
CA LYS A 30 -11.08 4.48 3.10
C LYS A 30 -9.75 4.37 2.33
N ILE A 31 -9.64 3.43 1.39
CA ILE A 31 -8.46 3.29 0.52
C ILE A 31 -8.25 4.57 -0.29
N ILE A 32 -9.29 5.08 -0.96
CA ILE A 32 -9.22 6.31 -1.75
C ILE A 32 -8.86 7.52 -0.89
N ALA A 33 -9.42 7.62 0.33
CA ALA A 33 -9.09 8.71 1.24
C ALA A 33 -7.61 8.71 1.64
N LEU A 34 -7.08 7.54 2.03
CA LEU A 34 -5.67 7.39 2.39
C LEU A 34 -4.73 7.62 1.19
N ASP A 35 -5.09 7.10 0.02
CA ASP A 35 -4.32 7.30 -1.23
C ASP A 35 -4.17 8.79 -1.55
N ASN A 36 -5.29 9.52 -1.50
CA ASN A 36 -5.30 10.97 -1.70
C ASN A 36 -4.47 11.72 -0.66
N GLN A 37 -4.49 11.29 0.61
CA GLN A 37 -3.67 11.88 1.66
C GLN A 37 -2.17 11.70 1.39
N ILE A 38 -1.74 10.48 1.02
CA ILE A 38 -0.34 10.19 0.68
C ILE A 38 0.11 11.05 -0.52
N GLN A 39 -0.71 11.10 -1.59
CA GLN A 39 -0.39 11.90 -2.76
C GLN A 39 -0.32 13.40 -2.45
N ALA A 40 -1.27 13.93 -1.66
CA ALA A 40 -1.28 15.33 -1.24
C ALA A 40 -0.03 15.68 -0.40
N GLN A 41 0.35 14.77 0.51
CA GLN A 41 1.52 14.91 1.36
C GLN A 41 2.82 14.93 0.54
N ALA A 42 2.95 14.05 -0.45
CA ALA A 42 4.06 14.05 -1.41
C ALA A 42 4.14 15.34 -2.22
N ARG A 43 3.01 15.83 -2.75
CA ARG A 43 2.93 17.09 -3.50
C ARG A 43 3.30 18.30 -2.63
N ALA A 44 2.86 18.33 -1.38
CA ALA A 44 3.17 19.41 -0.44
C ALA A 44 4.66 19.48 -0.09
N SER A 45 5.31 18.32 0.10
CA SER A 45 6.74 18.24 0.39
C SER A 45 7.62 18.83 -0.72
N ARG A 46 7.21 18.72 -1.99
CA ARG A 46 7.93 19.35 -3.13
C ARG A 46 7.94 20.87 -3.06
N LYS A 47 6.89 21.49 -2.50
CA LYS A 47 6.71 22.95 -2.51
C LYS A 47 7.40 23.66 -1.33
N GLY A 48 7.80 22.91 -0.29
CA GLY A 48 8.25 23.48 0.99
C GLY A 48 9.54 22.92 1.56
N GLY A 49 10.32 22.13 0.79
CA GLY A 49 11.64 21.63 1.21
C GLY A 49 11.64 20.67 2.42
N ARG A 50 10.48 20.13 2.83
CA ARG A 50 10.41 19.20 3.96
C ARG A 50 10.72 17.76 3.51
N PRO A 51 11.75 17.11 4.09
CA PRO A 51 12.09 15.72 3.78
C PRO A 51 11.08 14.69 4.34
N SER A 52 10.06 15.12 5.08
CA SER A 52 9.20 14.23 5.89
C SER A 52 8.05 13.55 5.11
N SER A 53 8.19 13.32 3.80
CA SER A 53 7.17 12.59 3.03
C SER A 53 7.48 11.12 2.86
N LEU A 54 6.44 10.28 2.86
CA LEU A 54 6.59 8.86 2.57
C LEU A 54 7.24 8.65 1.20
N TRP A 55 6.85 9.46 0.20
CA TRP A 55 7.44 9.44 -1.14
C TRP A 55 8.91 9.86 -1.18
N GLY A 56 9.33 10.70 -0.22
CA GLY A 56 10.69 11.21 -0.10
C GLY A 56 11.65 10.21 0.55
N ASP A 57 11.16 9.13 1.15
CA ASP A 57 11.97 8.03 1.68
C ASP A 57 12.32 7.09 0.51
N PRO A 58 13.58 7.08 0.01
CA PRO A 58 13.95 6.29 -1.16
C PRO A 58 13.88 4.78 -0.87
N VAL A 59 14.16 4.36 0.36
CA VAL A 59 14.15 2.94 0.75
C VAL A 59 12.72 2.42 0.74
N LEU A 60 11.80 3.16 1.36
CA LEU A 60 10.38 2.82 1.34
C LEU A 60 9.82 2.83 -0.09
N ARG A 61 10.17 3.85 -0.88
CA ARG A 61 9.71 3.99 -2.26
C ARG A 61 10.17 2.83 -3.13
N GLU A 62 11.44 2.48 -3.06
CA GLU A 62 12.00 1.37 -3.83
C GLU A 62 11.37 0.04 -3.42
N ALA A 63 11.35 -0.28 -2.11
CA ALA A 63 10.74 -1.51 -1.61
C ALA A 63 9.26 -1.65 -2.02
N THR A 64 8.52 -0.55 -2.01
CA THR A 64 7.11 -0.54 -2.41
C THR A 64 6.95 -0.74 -3.93
N LEU A 65 7.75 -0.04 -4.74
CA LEU A 65 7.63 -0.10 -6.20
C LEU A 65 8.11 -1.44 -6.77
N GLN A 66 9.14 -2.04 -6.17
CA GLN A 66 9.59 -3.39 -6.54
C GLN A 66 8.46 -4.42 -6.38
N GLU A 67 7.63 -4.27 -5.36
CA GLU A 67 6.51 -5.18 -5.09
C GLU A 67 5.24 -4.83 -5.87
N ALA A 68 5.06 -3.55 -6.21
CA ALA A 68 3.89 -3.07 -6.90
C ALA A 68 3.97 -3.29 -8.42
N ILE A 69 5.17 -3.27 -8.99
CA ILE A 69 5.39 -3.40 -10.43
C ILE A 69 5.63 -4.88 -10.77
N PRO A 70 4.79 -5.51 -11.60
CA PRO A 70 4.98 -6.90 -11.98
C PRO A 70 6.29 -7.13 -12.74
N ASP A 71 7.00 -8.23 -12.44
CA ASP A 71 8.24 -8.63 -13.13
C ASP A 71 8.07 -8.74 -14.65
N ALA A 72 6.87 -9.07 -15.13
CA ALA A 72 6.56 -9.14 -16.55
C ALA A 72 6.74 -7.78 -17.29
N LEU A 73 6.69 -6.65 -16.58
CA LEU A 73 6.94 -5.32 -17.13
C LEU A 73 8.42 -4.93 -17.14
N CYS A 74 9.28 -5.80 -16.61
CA CYS A 74 10.74 -5.68 -16.62
C CYS A 74 11.34 -6.71 -17.61
N PRO A 75 11.12 -6.59 -18.93
CA PRO A 75 11.60 -7.57 -19.89
C PRO A 75 13.14 -7.55 -19.94
N GLY A 76 13.78 -8.45 -19.17
CA GLY A 76 15.16 -8.94 -19.29
C GLY A 76 16.33 -7.93 -19.28
N LEU A 77 16.09 -6.63 -19.39
CA LEU A 77 17.09 -5.58 -19.69
C LEU A 77 16.95 -4.33 -18.82
N VAL A 78 15.90 -4.23 -17.99
CA VAL A 78 15.63 -3.06 -17.15
C VAL A 78 15.25 -3.54 -15.75
N ASN A 79 16.07 -3.20 -14.76
CA ASN A 79 15.73 -3.35 -13.34
C ASN A 79 14.69 -2.29 -12.93
N VAL A 80 14.04 -2.47 -11.78
CA VAL A 80 13.01 -1.53 -11.28
C VAL A 80 13.54 -0.09 -11.22
N GLU A 81 14.80 0.08 -10.84
CA GLU A 81 15.49 1.38 -10.85
C GLU A 81 15.53 2.01 -12.25
N GLY A 82 15.94 1.26 -13.27
CA GLY A 82 15.95 1.71 -14.66
C GLY A 82 14.55 2.03 -15.17
N LEU A 83 13.52 1.31 -14.72
CA LEU A 83 12.13 1.57 -15.07
C LEU A 83 11.63 2.87 -14.43
N MET A 84 12.00 3.13 -13.18
CA MET A 84 11.67 4.36 -12.46
C MET A 84 12.23 5.62 -13.15
N THR A 85 13.34 5.51 -13.89
CA THR A 85 13.87 6.66 -14.67
C THR A 85 13.04 6.99 -15.93
N ARG A 86 12.27 6.03 -16.44
CA ARG A 86 11.52 6.15 -17.70
C ARG A 86 10.05 6.50 -17.49
N ILE A 87 9.48 6.09 -16.36
CA ILE A 87 8.08 6.35 -16.02
C ILE A 87 7.97 7.74 -15.37
N PRO A 88 7.01 8.59 -15.79
CA PRO A 88 6.81 9.88 -15.14
C PRO A 88 6.51 9.72 -13.64
N GLU A 89 7.12 10.60 -12.83
CA GLU A 89 7.05 10.53 -11.36
C GLU A 89 5.61 10.48 -10.83
N SER A 90 4.66 11.15 -11.49
CA SER A 90 3.25 11.13 -11.11
C SER A 90 2.63 9.74 -11.15
N TYR A 91 3.00 8.91 -12.14
CA TYR A 91 2.49 7.53 -12.23
C TYR A 91 3.11 6.65 -11.16
N LEU A 92 4.43 6.79 -10.94
CA LEU A 92 5.10 6.05 -9.87
C LEU A 92 4.52 6.40 -8.50
N LEU A 93 4.22 7.69 -8.26
CA LEU A 93 3.56 8.15 -7.05
C LEU A 93 2.17 7.53 -6.88
N SER A 94 1.35 7.48 -7.95
CA SER A 94 0.03 6.83 -7.90
C SER A 94 0.12 5.34 -7.62
N ILE A 95 1.05 4.62 -8.26
CA ILE A 95 1.27 3.19 -8.00
C ILE A 95 1.67 2.98 -6.52
N PHE A 96 2.62 3.78 -6.05
CA PHE A 96 3.11 3.74 -4.68
C PHE A 96 2.00 4.00 -3.65
N SER A 97 1.23 5.08 -3.81
CA SER A 97 0.18 5.45 -2.86
C SER A 97 -0.95 4.42 -2.87
N SER A 98 -1.40 4.00 -4.05
CA SER A 98 -2.48 3.03 -4.17
C SER A 98 -2.09 1.65 -3.63
N PHE A 99 -0.82 1.24 -3.81
CA PHE A 99 -0.29 0.03 -3.19
C PHE A 99 -0.35 0.15 -1.67
N LEU A 100 0.28 1.17 -1.07
CA LEU A 100 0.31 1.31 0.39
C LEU A 100 -1.09 1.37 0.99
N SER A 101 -1.98 2.18 0.43
CA SER A 101 -3.33 2.38 0.95
C SER A 101 -4.16 1.10 0.92
N ALA A 102 -4.13 0.37 -0.19
CA ALA A 102 -4.89 -0.87 -0.31
C ALA A 102 -4.34 -1.95 0.64
N ARG A 103 -3.02 -2.21 0.60
CA ARG A 103 -2.41 -3.28 1.42
C ARG A 103 -2.54 -3.01 2.91
N PHE A 104 -2.45 -1.74 3.33
CA PHE A 104 -2.66 -1.35 4.71
C PHE A 104 -4.01 -1.84 5.24
N TYR A 105 -5.11 -1.49 4.55
CA TYR A 105 -6.45 -1.87 4.98
C TYR A 105 -6.72 -3.36 4.81
N TYR A 106 -6.14 -4.01 3.81
CA TYR A 106 -6.33 -5.45 3.63
C TYR A 106 -5.78 -6.26 4.81
N ILE A 107 -4.61 -5.92 5.34
CA ILE A 107 -4.02 -6.71 6.44
C ILE A 107 -4.50 -6.22 7.82
N ASN A 108 -4.60 -4.89 8.02
CA ASN A 108 -4.93 -4.31 9.33
C ASN A 108 -6.45 -4.16 9.58
N GLY A 109 -7.28 -4.33 8.54
CA GLY A 109 -8.73 -4.21 8.62
C GLY A 109 -9.25 -2.79 8.44
N ILE A 110 -10.57 -2.68 8.23
CA ILE A 110 -11.26 -1.41 7.88
C ILE A 110 -11.12 -0.34 8.97
N GLU A 111 -11.09 -0.74 10.24
CA GLU A 111 -10.97 0.18 11.39
C GLU A 111 -9.53 0.40 11.87
N ALA A 112 -8.54 0.10 11.03
CA ALA A 112 -7.14 0.31 11.35
C ALA A 112 -6.84 1.79 11.67
N SER A 113 -6.10 2.01 12.76
CA SER A 113 -5.73 3.33 13.25
C SER A 113 -4.47 3.90 12.56
N PRO A 114 -4.20 5.22 12.68
CA PRO A 114 -2.97 5.82 12.16
C PRO A 114 -1.67 5.20 12.73
N PHE A 115 -1.70 4.63 13.94
CA PHE A 115 -0.55 3.93 14.52
C PHE A 115 -0.25 2.63 13.76
N HIS A 116 -1.28 1.85 13.42
CA HIS A 116 -1.11 0.67 12.57
C HIS A 116 -0.51 1.04 11.21
N PHE A 117 -0.88 2.20 10.66
CA PHE A 117 -0.31 2.67 9.40
C PHE A 117 1.18 2.99 9.52
N PHE A 118 1.59 3.61 10.63
CA PHE A 118 3.00 3.88 10.90
C PHE A 118 3.81 2.58 11.00
N ASP A 119 3.32 1.59 11.76
CA ASP A 119 3.98 0.30 11.91
C ASP A 119 4.05 -0.45 10.58
N PHE A 120 2.95 -0.45 9.81
CA PHE A 120 2.88 -1.04 8.48
C PHE A 120 3.94 -0.46 7.53
N VAL A 121 4.05 0.86 7.46
CA VAL A 121 5.05 1.54 6.63
C VAL A 121 6.47 1.20 7.10
N GLY A 122 6.72 1.23 8.42
CA GLY A 122 8.02 0.86 8.98
C GLY A 122 8.41 -0.59 8.66
N ALA A 123 7.44 -1.50 8.67
CA ALA A 123 7.64 -2.89 8.33
C ALA A 123 7.91 -3.10 6.82
N ILE A 124 7.19 -2.41 5.91
CA ILE A 124 7.52 -2.45 4.47
C ILE A 124 8.94 -1.97 4.23
N ARG A 125 9.33 -0.86 4.87
CA ARG A 125 10.67 -0.28 4.72
C ARG A 125 11.79 -1.24 5.16
N THR A 126 11.54 -2.06 6.19
CA THR A 126 12.58 -2.90 6.81
C THR A 126 12.59 -4.34 6.32
N ARG A 127 11.42 -4.92 6.01
CA ARG A 127 11.23 -6.34 5.69
C ARG A 127 10.66 -6.58 4.29
N GLY A 128 10.13 -5.55 3.64
CA GLY A 128 9.41 -5.69 2.38
C GLY A 128 7.98 -6.22 2.57
N TRP A 129 7.22 -6.24 1.47
CA TRP A 129 5.80 -6.64 1.49
C TRP A 129 5.61 -8.16 1.60
N GLN A 130 6.41 -8.98 0.92
CA GLN A 130 6.21 -10.45 0.96
C GLN A 130 6.35 -11.01 2.37
N SER A 131 7.36 -10.59 3.13
CA SER A 131 7.54 -11.02 4.52
C SER A 131 6.34 -10.66 5.40
N LEU A 132 5.79 -9.45 5.25
CA LEU A 132 4.59 -9.03 5.98
C LEU A 132 3.36 -9.85 5.60
N ARG A 133 3.20 -10.13 4.30
CA ARG A 133 2.09 -10.92 3.79
C ARG A 133 2.14 -12.37 4.29
N GLU A 134 3.33 -12.96 4.37
CA GLU A 134 3.54 -14.29 4.92
C GLU A 134 3.13 -14.34 6.40
N SER A 135 3.62 -13.41 7.22
CA SER A 135 3.21 -13.32 8.64
C SER A 135 1.69 -13.15 8.80
N TYR A 136 1.07 -12.30 7.96
CA TYR A 136 -0.37 -12.13 7.95
C TYR A 136 -1.12 -13.43 7.61
N ASN A 137 -0.66 -14.18 6.59
CA ASN A 137 -1.30 -15.44 6.20
C ASN A 137 -1.16 -16.52 7.28
N GLU A 138 -0.02 -16.57 7.98
CA GLU A 138 0.21 -17.51 9.08
C GLU A 138 -0.72 -17.23 10.27
N ASP A 139 -0.96 -15.95 10.57
CA ASP A 139 -1.88 -15.57 11.65
C ASP A 139 -3.34 -15.75 11.25
N ALA A 140 -3.68 -15.59 9.97
CA ALA A 140 -5.02 -15.87 9.45
C ALA A 140 -5.35 -17.37 9.37
N ALA A 141 -4.34 -18.25 9.38
CA ALA A 141 -4.52 -19.70 9.31
C ALA A 141 -4.70 -20.38 10.69
N LYS A 142 -4.55 -19.63 11.79
CA LYS A 142 -4.71 -20.11 13.18
C LYS A 142 -6.11 -19.79 13.70
#